data_AF-A0A371PUC2-F1
#
_entry.id   AF-A0A371PUC2-F1
#
_cell.length_a   1.000
_cell.length_b   1.000
_cell.length_c   1.000
_cell.angle_alpha   90.00
_cell.angle_beta   90.00
_cell.angle_gamma   90.00
#
_symmetry.space_group_name_H-M   'P 1'
#
loop_
_entity.id
_entity.type
_entity.pdbx_description
1 polymer ?
#
loop_
_entity_poly.entity_id
_entity_poly.type
_entity_poly.pdbx_seq_one_letter_code
_entity_poly.pdbx_strand_id
1 'polypeptide(L)'
;MHLRDLPHTDPGVPDVRTGGTFLRWLCRQQLGGQLKALFWGLVNLGAIASFPLPVGLAVQAVVDRGGGRLGVAAGLIVVLGALIALGSTMLHRAAVTNWIGTVARMQQLLARKTTELGPAMTRRMAAGEIAAVSTGDLEKIGWFVEALSRFGASVVTVVGVSVALVFYQPQLGVLVVLGVPVLALAVLPLLPPATRRADMQRDKAGRATELASDTVAGLRVLRGIGGEELFLRRYRSASQEVREAAVRSARMWSLISAVQVALPGLLLIAVVWYGTRLALDGSVTVGQLVTVYSAVAFLLFPLQNFEEFAQAYSFARPSAKRTARVLAQSRPAGGRTTGHEAPPTGDLHDPVSGLTAPAGRLTAVVCGDPDAAGRLAERLGG
;
A
#
# COMPACT_ATOMS: atom_id res chain seq x y z
N MET A 1 -8.35 -14.55 10.79
CA MET A 1 -9.73 -14.39 10.30
C MET A 1 -9.91 -15.40 9.21
N HIS A 2 -10.98 -16.18 9.25
CA HIS A 2 -11.32 -17.06 8.13
C HIS A 2 -12.12 -16.24 7.11
N LEU A 3 -11.88 -16.46 5.82
CA LEU A 3 -12.62 -15.78 4.73
C LEU A 3 -14.14 -16.02 4.81
N ARG A 4 -14.58 -17.05 5.54
CA ARG A 4 -15.99 -17.36 5.82
C ARG A 4 -16.68 -16.34 6.73
N ASP A 5 -15.93 -15.51 7.45
CA ASP A 5 -16.47 -14.50 8.38
C ASP A 5 -16.74 -13.15 7.69
N LEU A 6 -16.64 -13.11 6.36
CA LEU A 6 -17.03 -11.97 5.54
C LEU A 6 -18.43 -12.24 4.96
N PRO A 7 -19.40 -11.31 5.07
CA PRO A 7 -19.26 -9.95 5.57
C PRO A 7 -19.16 -9.82 7.11
N HIS A 8 -18.38 -8.85 7.61
CA HIS A 8 -18.33 -8.54 9.04
C HIS A 8 -19.71 -8.12 9.59
N THR A 9 -20.06 -8.64 10.76
CA THR A 9 -21.28 -8.29 11.50
C THR A 9 -21.28 -6.81 11.91
N ASP A 10 -20.17 -6.33 12.45
CA ASP A 10 -19.90 -4.91 12.69
C ASP A 10 -18.53 -4.49 12.11
N PRO A 11 -18.51 -3.66 11.04
CA PRO A 11 -17.26 -3.14 10.48
C PRO A 11 -16.62 -2.04 11.37
N GLY A 12 -17.31 -1.57 12.41
CA GLY A 12 -16.85 -0.53 13.35
C GLY A 12 -17.01 0.89 12.80
N VAL A 13 -16.80 1.89 13.68
CA VAL A 13 -16.92 3.31 13.30
C VAL A 13 -15.54 3.88 12.90
N PRO A 14 -15.35 4.33 11.65
CA PRO A 14 -14.05 4.81 11.16
C PRO A 14 -13.69 6.20 11.71
N ASP A 15 -12.42 6.41 12.06
CA ASP A 15 -11.89 7.74 12.40
C ASP A 15 -11.48 8.51 11.15
N VAL A 16 -12.42 9.31 10.64
CA VAL A 16 -12.32 10.04 9.36
C VAL A 16 -11.73 11.46 9.47
N ARG A 17 -11.18 11.85 10.64
CA ARG A 17 -10.62 13.20 10.85
C ARG A 17 -9.52 13.56 9.84
N THR A 18 -8.68 12.59 9.51
CA THR A 18 -7.60 12.70 8.51
C THR A 18 -7.36 11.34 7.84
N GLY A 19 -6.70 11.32 6.67
CA GLY A 19 -6.29 10.06 6.04
C GLY A 19 -5.35 9.22 6.93
N GLY A 20 -4.53 9.87 7.76
CA GLY A 20 -3.61 9.17 8.67
C GLY A 20 -4.30 8.56 9.90
N THR A 21 -5.29 9.23 10.48
CA THR A 21 -6.12 8.65 11.56
C THR A 21 -6.91 7.45 11.06
N PHE A 22 -7.43 7.53 9.83
CA PHE A 22 -8.15 6.44 9.19
C PHE A 22 -7.27 5.19 9.02
N LEU A 23 -6.05 5.35 8.49
CA LEU A 23 -5.09 4.25 8.36
C LEU A 23 -4.72 3.63 9.71
N ARG A 24 -4.53 4.46 10.75
CA ARG A 24 -4.26 3.97 12.11
C ARG A 24 -5.43 3.17 12.68
N TRP A 25 -6.65 3.66 12.51
CA TRP A 25 -7.85 2.95 12.93
C TRP A 25 -7.96 1.60 12.24
N LEU A 26 -7.72 1.56 10.93
CA LEU A 26 -7.78 0.34 10.12
C LEU A 26 -6.74 -0.69 10.57
N CYS A 27 -5.52 -0.26 10.87
CA CYS A 27 -4.49 -1.14 11.44
C CYS A 27 -4.90 -1.69 12.81
N ARG A 28 -5.54 -0.88 13.66
CA ARG A 28 -6.01 -1.31 14.99
C ARG A 28 -7.13 -2.35 14.91
N GLN A 29 -8.03 -2.21 13.94
CA GLN A 29 -9.10 -3.19 13.71
C GLN A 29 -8.58 -4.54 13.18
N GLN A 30 -7.35 -4.56 12.66
CA GLN A 30 -6.76 -5.74 12.03
C GLN A 30 -5.52 -6.28 12.73
N LEU A 31 -5.30 -5.91 14.00
CA LEU A 31 -4.15 -6.35 14.79
C LEU A 31 -4.00 -7.88 14.81
N GLY A 32 -5.10 -8.63 14.94
CA GLY A 32 -5.02 -10.10 14.92
C GLY A 32 -4.54 -10.67 13.59
N GLY A 33 -4.86 -10.03 12.47
CA GLY A 33 -4.35 -10.41 11.14
C GLY A 33 -2.90 -9.99 10.94
N GLN A 34 -2.57 -8.76 11.32
CA GLN A 34 -1.21 -8.22 11.25
C GLN A 34 -0.24 -8.99 12.15
N LEU A 35 -0.63 -9.37 13.38
CA LEU A 35 0.20 -10.17 14.28
C LEU A 35 0.44 -11.58 13.73
N LYS A 36 -0.55 -12.19 13.08
CA LYS A 36 -0.37 -13.49 12.40
C LYS A 36 0.58 -13.38 11.20
N ALA A 37 0.41 -12.34 10.38
CA ALA A 37 1.30 -12.08 9.25
C ALA A 37 2.72 -11.76 9.74
N LEU A 38 2.87 -11.00 10.81
CA LEU A 38 4.14 -10.70 11.46
C LEU A 38 4.80 -11.98 11.98
N PHE A 39 4.07 -12.82 12.71
CA PHE A 39 4.58 -14.10 13.24
C PHE A 39 5.09 -15.01 12.13
N TRP A 40 4.28 -15.27 11.09
CA TRP A 40 4.71 -16.10 9.97
C TRP A 40 5.82 -15.44 9.15
N GLY A 41 5.85 -14.10 9.10
CA GLY A 41 6.93 -13.32 8.53
C GLY A 41 8.24 -13.54 9.27
N LEU A 42 8.22 -13.53 10.59
CA LEU A 42 9.39 -13.82 11.44
C LEU A 42 9.85 -15.26 11.31
N VAL A 43 8.93 -16.23 11.23
CA VAL A 43 9.28 -17.64 10.99
C VAL A 43 9.97 -17.78 9.63
N ASN A 44 9.41 -17.18 8.58
CA ASN A 44 9.97 -17.25 7.24
C ASN A 44 11.34 -16.56 7.16
N LEU A 45 11.40 -15.26 7.47
CA LEU A 45 12.62 -14.47 7.38
C LEU A 45 13.68 -14.96 8.36
N GLY A 46 13.31 -15.40 9.56
CA GLY A 46 14.21 -16.00 10.54
C GLY A 46 14.78 -17.33 10.08
N ALA A 47 13.98 -18.18 9.42
CA ALA A 47 14.47 -19.43 8.84
C ALA A 47 15.43 -19.18 7.66
N ILE A 48 15.11 -18.23 6.77
CA ILE A 48 16.02 -17.82 5.68
C ILE A 48 17.31 -17.23 6.27
N ALA A 49 17.20 -16.39 7.31
CA ALA A 49 18.36 -15.78 7.97
C ALA A 49 19.24 -16.78 8.73
N SER A 50 18.67 -17.89 9.17
CA SER A 50 19.38 -18.98 9.85
C SER A 50 20.02 -19.96 8.86
N PHE A 51 19.59 -19.97 7.60
CA PHE A 51 20.10 -20.83 6.53
C PHE A 51 21.63 -20.76 6.31
N PRO A 52 22.29 -19.60 6.46
CA PRO A 52 23.75 -19.50 6.48
C PRO A 52 24.49 -20.42 7.46
N LEU A 53 23.92 -20.69 8.64
CA LEU A 53 24.58 -21.46 9.70
C LEU A 53 24.86 -22.91 9.28
N PRO A 54 23.86 -23.70 8.84
CA PRO A 54 24.14 -25.07 8.41
C PRO A 54 24.95 -25.14 7.12
N VAL A 55 24.93 -24.11 6.26
CA VAL A 55 25.83 -24.03 5.11
C VAL A 55 27.29 -23.92 5.58
N GLY A 56 27.57 -23.05 6.54
CA GLY A 56 28.90 -22.95 7.14
C GLY A 56 29.35 -24.23 7.85
N LEU A 57 28.44 -24.86 8.61
CA LEU A 57 28.70 -26.15 9.27
C LEU A 57 28.96 -27.27 8.26
N ALA A 58 28.22 -27.32 7.15
CA ALA A 58 28.42 -28.30 6.09
C ALA A 58 29.80 -28.12 5.44
N VAL A 59 30.18 -26.88 5.10
CA VAL A 59 31.50 -26.58 4.53
C VAL A 59 32.59 -27.00 5.50
N GLN A 60 32.47 -26.65 6.79
CA GLN A 60 33.46 -27.05 7.78
C GLN A 60 33.53 -28.58 7.96
N ALA A 61 32.38 -29.27 7.96
CA ALA A 61 32.34 -30.73 8.07
C ALA A 61 33.00 -31.44 6.89
N VAL A 62 32.89 -30.88 5.68
CA VAL A 62 33.58 -31.38 4.48
C VAL A 62 35.10 -31.19 4.62
N VAL A 63 35.54 -30.01 5.09
CA VAL A 63 36.96 -29.71 5.35
C VAL A 63 37.53 -30.67 6.40
N ASP A 64 36.80 -30.90 7.49
CA ASP A 64 37.20 -31.76 8.61
C ASP A 64 37.04 -33.27 8.29
N ARG A 65 36.51 -33.64 7.12
CA ARG A 65 36.15 -35.02 6.72
C ARG A 65 35.24 -35.76 7.74
N GLY A 66 34.39 -35.02 8.45
CA GLY A 66 33.53 -35.55 9.51
C GLY A 66 32.11 -35.84 9.06
N GLY A 67 31.82 -37.09 8.65
CA GLY A 67 30.49 -37.48 8.14
C GLY A 67 29.31 -37.23 9.09
N GLY A 68 29.52 -37.33 10.41
CA GLY A 68 28.48 -37.05 11.41
C GLY A 68 28.03 -35.59 11.44
N ARG A 69 28.98 -34.64 11.36
CA ARG A 69 28.66 -33.19 11.32
C ARG A 69 27.99 -32.79 10.01
N LEU A 70 28.34 -33.48 8.92
CA LEU A 70 27.68 -33.31 7.62
C LEU A 70 26.20 -33.75 7.68
N GLY A 71 25.91 -34.88 8.33
CA GLY A 71 24.54 -35.35 8.56
C GLY A 71 23.70 -34.37 9.37
N VAL A 72 24.27 -33.76 10.42
CA VAL A 72 23.59 -32.71 11.20
C VAL A 72 23.31 -31.48 10.35
N ALA A 73 24.28 -31.03 9.55
CA ALA A 73 24.10 -29.88 8.66
C ALA A 73 23.02 -30.14 7.61
N ALA A 74 22.99 -31.34 7.01
CA ALA A 74 21.94 -31.74 6.07
C ALA A 74 20.56 -31.77 6.75
N GLY A 75 20.46 -32.33 7.95
CA GLY A 75 19.22 -32.32 8.74
C GLY A 75 18.71 -30.90 9.03
N LEU A 76 19.61 -29.99 9.42
CA LEU A 76 19.28 -28.58 9.64
C LEU A 76 18.81 -27.89 8.36
N ILE A 77 19.44 -28.15 7.20
CA ILE A 77 19.02 -27.60 5.90
C ILE A 77 17.60 -28.07 5.56
N VAL A 78 17.28 -29.35 5.76
CA VAL A 78 15.95 -29.89 5.48
C VAL A 78 14.90 -29.27 6.41
N VAL A 79 15.19 -29.17 7.71
CA VAL A 79 14.28 -28.55 8.69
C VAL A 79 14.05 -27.06 8.37
N LEU A 80 15.12 -26.30 8.09
CA LEU A 80 14.99 -24.90 7.70
C LEU A 80 14.26 -24.76 6.36
N GLY A 81 14.53 -25.63 5.38
CA GLY A 81 13.81 -25.64 4.11
C GLY A 81 12.30 -25.86 4.30
N ALA A 82 11.92 -26.79 5.17
CA ALA A 82 10.52 -27.02 5.53
C ALA A 82 9.91 -25.80 6.25
N LEU A 83 10.66 -25.15 7.15
CA LEU A 83 10.22 -23.92 7.83
C LEU A 83 10.09 -22.74 6.88
N ILE A 84 10.97 -22.60 5.89
CA ILE A 84 10.88 -21.58 4.83
C ILE A 84 9.65 -21.85 3.96
N ALA A 85 9.42 -23.08 3.52
CA ALA A 85 8.26 -23.44 2.71
C ALA A 85 6.93 -23.21 3.47
N LEU A 86 6.88 -23.62 4.74
CA LEU A 86 5.71 -23.40 5.59
C LEU A 86 5.52 -21.91 5.89
N GLY A 87 6.58 -21.23 6.30
CA GLY A 87 6.58 -19.82 6.65
C GLY A 87 6.18 -18.94 5.48
N SER A 88 6.75 -19.15 4.29
CA SER A 88 6.38 -18.42 3.07
C SER A 88 4.93 -18.65 2.67
N THR A 89 4.45 -19.90 2.70
CA THR A 89 3.07 -20.25 2.36
C THR A 89 2.08 -19.61 3.35
N MET A 90 2.36 -19.71 4.65
CA MET A 90 1.48 -19.17 5.69
C MET A 90 1.56 -17.65 5.78
N LEU A 91 2.73 -17.05 5.54
CA LEU A 91 2.87 -15.60 5.40
C LEU A 91 2.03 -15.10 4.23
N HIS A 92 2.13 -15.73 3.07
CA HIS A 92 1.36 -15.33 1.90
C HIS A 92 -0.15 -15.45 2.16
N ARG A 93 -0.60 -16.56 2.76
CA ARG A 93 -2.00 -16.73 3.17
C ARG A 93 -2.44 -15.67 4.19
N ALA A 94 -1.64 -15.38 5.20
CA ALA A 94 -1.94 -14.37 6.20
C ALA A 94 -2.00 -12.96 5.58
N ALA A 95 -1.07 -12.64 4.68
CA ALA A 95 -1.01 -11.39 3.95
C ALA A 95 -2.25 -11.18 3.06
N VAL A 96 -2.60 -12.17 2.24
CA VAL A 96 -3.77 -12.12 1.35
C VAL A 96 -5.08 -12.05 2.14
N THR A 97 -5.21 -12.82 3.22
CA THR A 97 -6.41 -12.73 4.08
C THR A 97 -6.51 -11.38 4.77
N ASN A 98 -5.38 -10.78 5.15
CA ASN A 98 -5.35 -9.42 5.68
C ASN A 98 -5.81 -8.42 4.61
N TRP A 99 -5.22 -8.48 3.42
CA TRP A 99 -5.56 -7.64 2.27
C TRP A 99 -7.06 -7.68 1.94
N ILE A 100 -7.61 -8.88 1.75
CA ILE A 100 -9.04 -9.09 1.43
C ILE A 100 -9.92 -8.59 2.57
N GLY A 101 -9.57 -8.89 3.83
CA GLY A 101 -10.33 -8.42 4.99
C GLY A 101 -10.36 -6.90 5.11
N THR A 102 -9.25 -6.22 4.79
CA THR A 102 -9.17 -4.76 4.76
C THR A 102 -10.11 -4.20 3.68
N VAL A 103 -9.99 -4.70 2.45
CA VAL A 103 -10.79 -4.26 1.31
C VAL A 103 -12.28 -4.50 1.56
N ALA A 104 -12.67 -5.69 2.00
CA ALA A 104 -14.06 -6.05 2.27
C ALA A 104 -14.68 -5.18 3.37
N ARG A 105 -13.93 -4.89 4.45
CA ARG A 105 -14.39 -3.98 5.52
C ARG A 105 -14.64 -2.57 4.98
N MET A 106 -13.71 -2.05 4.18
CA MET A 106 -13.86 -0.72 3.60
C MET A 106 -15.02 -0.68 2.59
N GLN A 107 -15.20 -1.72 1.77
CA GLN A 107 -16.34 -1.83 0.86
C GLN A 107 -17.67 -1.82 1.60
N GLN A 108 -17.78 -2.52 2.75
CA GLN A 108 -18.99 -2.49 3.58
C GLN A 108 -19.28 -1.12 4.15
N LEU A 109 -18.26 -0.42 4.66
CA LEU A 109 -18.42 0.93 5.18
C LEU A 109 -18.87 1.90 4.09
N LEU A 110 -18.27 1.81 2.90
CA LEU A 110 -18.66 2.63 1.76
C LEU A 110 -20.07 2.29 1.29
N ALA A 111 -20.42 1.01 1.15
CA ALA A 111 -21.76 0.58 0.77
C ALA A 111 -22.82 1.10 1.76
N ARG A 112 -22.60 0.95 3.07
CA ARG A 112 -23.50 1.47 4.12
C ARG A 112 -23.64 2.99 4.02
N LYS A 113 -22.53 3.72 3.85
CA LYS A 113 -22.54 5.20 3.73
C LYS A 113 -23.26 5.66 2.46
N THR A 114 -23.06 4.98 1.33
CA THR A 114 -23.74 5.27 0.07
C THR A 114 -25.24 5.02 0.18
N THR A 115 -25.67 3.93 0.82
CA THR A 115 -27.11 3.67 1.07
C THR A 115 -27.72 4.67 2.05
N GLU A 116 -26.99 5.09 3.08
CA GLU A 116 -27.46 6.07 4.08
C GLU A 116 -27.68 7.47 3.47
N LEU A 117 -26.80 7.87 2.54
CA LEU A 117 -26.85 9.19 1.88
C LEU A 117 -27.74 9.19 0.63
N GLY A 118 -27.89 8.05 -0.04
CA GLY A 118 -28.74 7.89 -1.24
C GLY A 118 -28.45 8.96 -2.31
N PRO A 119 -29.47 9.63 -2.87
CA PRO A 119 -29.30 10.68 -3.88
C PRO A 119 -28.43 11.87 -3.40
N ALA A 120 -28.36 12.12 -2.09
CA ALA A 120 -27.57 13.21 -1.54
C ALA A 120 -26.05 13.01 -1.71
N MET A 121 -25.59 11.77 -1.87
CA MET A 121 -24.18 11.46 -2.10
C MET A 121 -23.75 11.92 -3.49
N THR A 122 -24.53 11.57 -4.53
CA THR A 122 -24.23 11.91 -5.94
C THR A 122 -24.29 13.41 -6.20
N ARG A 123 -25.04 14.17 -5.38
CA ARG A 123 -25.03 15.65 -5.41
C ARG A 123 -23.75 16.28 -4.90
N ARG A 124 -23.02 15.59 -4.01
CA ARG A 124 -21.81 16.14 -3.36
C ARG A 124 -20.51 15.59 -3.96
N MET A 125 -20.58 14.40 -4.57
CA MET A 125 -19.44 13.71 -5.16
C MET A 125 -19.86 13.03 -6.46
N ALA A 126 -19.01 13.12 -7.48
CA ALA A 126 -19.28 12.48 -8.76
C ALA A 126 -19.35 10.96 -8.60
N ALA A 127 -20.29 10.29 -9.28
CA ALA A 127 -20.42 8.83 -9.24
C ALA A 127 -19.12 8.11 -9.62
N GLY A 128 -18.36 8.68 -10.57
CA GLY A 128 -17.03 8.19 -10.95
C GLY A 128 -15.97 8.31 -9.84
N GLU A 129 -16.04 9.36 -9.00
CA GLU A 129 -15.16 9.50 -7.83
C GLU A 129 -15.47 8.42 -6.80
N ILE A 130 -16.76 8.15 -6.53
CA ILE A 130 -17.20 7.10 -5.61
C ILE A 130 -16.75 5.72 -6.12
N ALA A 131 -16.93 5.45 -7.41
CA ALA A 131 -16.49 4.19 -8.04
C ALA A 131 -14.97 4.00 -7.94
N ALA A 132 -14.19 5.04 -8.24
CA ALA A 132 -12.72 5.01 -8.13
C ALA A 132 -12.25 4.78 -6.68
N VAL A 133 -12.92 5.40 -5.70
CA VAL A 133 -12.62 5.17 -4.28
C VAL A 133 -13.00 3.75 -3.85
N SER A 134 -14.09 3.18 -4.38
CA SER A 134 -14.62 1.87 -3.98
C SER A 134 -13.84 0.67 -4.56
N THR A 135 -12.98 0.92 -5.54
CA THR A 135 -12.15 -0.11 -6.18
C THR A 135 -10.67 0.21 -5.98
N GLY A 136 -10.12 1.13 -6.78
CA GLY A 136 -8.68 1.36 -6.85
C GLY A 136 -8.05 1.91 -5.58
N ASP A 137 -8.75 2.76 -4.82
CA ASP A 137 -8.19 3.28 -3.55
C ASP A 137 -8.21 2.24 -2.44
N LEU A 138 -9.21 1.35 -2.40
CA LEU A 138 -9.26 0.26 -1.43
C LEU A 138 -8.12 -0.73 -1.65
N GLU A 139 -7.81 -1.07 -2.89
CA GLU A 139 -6.70 -1.97 -3.24
C GLU A 139 -5.35 -1.40 -2.76
N LYS A 140 -5.09 -0.10 -2.98
CA LYS A 140 -3.86 0.57 -2.53
C LYS A 140 -3.73 0.58 -1.01
N ILE A 141 -4.83 0.83 -0.30
CA ILE A 141 -4.84 0.81 1.17
C ILE A 141 -4.61 -0.61 1.68
N GLY A 142 -5.25 -1.61 1.06
CA GLY A 142 -4.99 -3.02 1.36
C GLY A 142 -3.52 -3.38 1.17
N TRP A 143 -2.93 -3.02 0.04
CA TRP A 143 -1.52 -3.34 -0.26
C TRP A 143 -0.58 -2.73 0.79
N PHE A 144 -0.86 -1.51 1.26
CA PHE A 144 -0.13 -0.93 2.39
C PHE A 144 -0.24 -1.75 3.69
N VAL A 145 -1.44 -2.25 4.02
CA VAL A 145 -1.65 -3.07 5.22
C VAL A 145 -0.89 -4.41 5.14
N GLU A 146 -0.81 -5.01 3.95
CA GLU A 146 0.04 -6.17 3.68
C GLU A 146 1.53 -5.81 3.84
N ALA A 147 2.00 -4.78 3.14
CA ALA A 147 3.39 -4.37 3.12
C ALA A 147 3.90 -3.99 4.51
N LEU A 148 3.07 -3.35 5.34
CA LEU A 148 3.40 -2.99 6.73
C LEU A 148 3.77 -4.22 7.58
N SER A 149 3.05 -5.33 7.41
CA SER A 149 3.29 -6.55 8.19
C SER A 149 4.62 -7.22 7.78
N ARG A 150 4.88 -7.29 6.47
CA ARG A 150 6.16 -7.82 5.93
C ARG A 150 7.34 -6.92 6.32
N PHE A 151 7.14 -5.62 6.27
CA PHE A 151 8.15 -4.64 6.67
C PHE A 151 8.50 -4.78 8.15
N GLY A 152 7.50 -4.89 9.03
CA GLY A 152 7.71 -5.14 10.45
C GLY A 152 8.53 -6.41 10.72
N ALA A 153 8.20 -7.52 10.05
CA ALA A 153 8.96 -8.76 10.16
C ALA A 153 10.41 -8.60 9.66
N SER A 154 10.60 -7.84 8.58
CA SER A 154 11.91 -7.57 7.99
C SER A 154 12.81 -6.77 8.93
N VAL A 155 12.29 -5.70 9.53
CA VAL A 155 13.04 -4.87 10.48
C VAL A 155 13.47 -5.69 11.69
N VAL A 156 12.54 -6.44 12.30
CA VAL A 156 12.84 -7.28 13.46
C VAL A 156 13.87 -8.35 13.11
N THR A 157 13.76 -8.97 11.93
CA THR A 157 14.74 -9.98 11.49
C THR A 157 16.12 -9.37 11.25
N VAL A 158 16.21 -8.21 10.58
CA VAL A 158 17.50 -7.52 10.35
C VAL A 158 18.19 -7.21 11.67
N VAL A 159 17.45 -6.66 12.64
CA VAL A 159 18.00 -6.36 13.97
C VAL A 159 18.43 -7.65 14.67
N GLY A 160 17.58 -8.69 14.65
CA GLY A 160 17.89 -9.98 15.27
C GLY A 160 19.13 -10.65 14.68
N VAL A 161 19.27 -10.64 13.34
CA VAL A 161 20.44 -11.17 12.64
C VAL A 161 21.68 -10.38 12.96
N SER A 162 21.60 -9.05 12.95
CA SER A 162 22.75 -8.19 13.25
C SER A 162 23.27 -8.44 14.67
N VAL A 163 22.36 -8.55 15.64
CA VAL A 163 22.68 -8.89 17.03
C VAL A 163 23.26 -10.32 17.13
N ALA A 164 22.64 -11.31 16.49
CA ALA A 164 23.12 -12.69 16.49
C ALA A 164 24.54 -12.80 15.89
N LEU A 165 24.85 -12.03 14.84
CA LEU A 165 26.16 -12.02 14.20
C LEU A 165 27.25 -11.44 15.11
N VAL A 166 26.93 -10.43 15.92
CA VAL A 166 27.85 -9.88 16.93
C VAL A 166 28.17 -10.91 18.00
N PHE A 167 27.19 -11.68 18.46
CA PHE A 167 27.45 -12.76 19.42
C PHE A 167 28.19 -13.95 18.81
N TYR A 168 27.93 -14.27 17.54
CA TYR A 168 28.57 -15.39 16.86
C TYR A 168 30.03 -15.09 16.49
N GLN A 169 30.31 -13.92 15.92
CA GLN A 169 31.68 -13.46 15.65
C GLN A 169 31.80 -11.93 15.78
N PRO A 170 32.25 -11.40 16.94
CA PRO A 170 32.25 -9.97 17.21
C PRO A 170 32.99 -9.12 16.18
N GLN A 171 34.14 -9.59 15.69
CA GLN A 171 34.97 -8.86 14.73
C GLN A 171 34.25 -8.60 13.40
N LEU A 172 33.51 -9.59 12.89
CA LEU A 172 32.73 -9.47 11.66
C LEU A 172 31.34 -8.87 11.92
N GLY A 173 30.73 -9.19 13.06
CA GLY A 173 29.43 -8.70 13.45
C GLY A 173 29.38 -7.18 13.63
N VAL A 174 30.44 -6.58 14.21
CA VAL A 174 30.52 -5.10 14.35
C VAL A 174 30.54 -4.42 12.98
N LEU A 175 31.27 -4.97 12.00
CA LEU A 175 31.29 -4.43 10.64
C LEU A 175 29.89 -4.43 10.01
N VAL A 176 29.12 -5.50 10.21
CA VAL A 176 27.75 -5.61 9.71
C VAL A 176 26.79 -4.68 10.46
N VAL A 177 26.89 -4.61 11.79
CA VAL A 177 26.09 -3.70 12.62
C VAL A 177 26.34 -2.23 12.28
N LEU A 178 27.55 -1.86 11.87
CA LEU A 178 27.85 -0.52 11.37
C LEU A 178 27.38 -0.34 9.92
N GLY A 179 27.50 -1.38 9.09
CA GLY A 179 27.06 -1.39 7.70
C GLY A 179 25.55 -1.16 7.56
N VAL A 180 24.72 -1.84 8.35
CA VAL A 180 23.25 -1.77 8.24
C VAL A 180 22.69 -0.35 8.42
N PRO A 181 23.05 0.42 9.47
CA PRO A 181 22.68 1.83 9.59
C PRO A 181 23.20 2.69 8.45
N VAL A 182 24.42 2.46 7.97
CA VAL A 182 24.97 3.19 6.82
C VAL A 182 24.13 2.95 5.56
N LEU A 183 23.72 1.69 5.31
CA LEU A 183 22.81 1.34 4.22
C LEU A 183 21.47 2.09 4.34
N ALA A 184 20.87 2.05 5.53
CA ALA A 184 19.61 2.74 5.79
C ALA A 184 19.75 4.26 5.59
N LEU A 185 20.77 4.87 6.19
CA LEU A 185 21.02 6.31 6.14
C LEU A 185 21.41 6.81 4.75
N ALA A 186 21.95 5.96 3.88
CA ALA A 186 22.21 6.32 2.50
C ALA A 186 20.93 6.38 1.65
N VAL A 187 19.95 5.51 1.93
CA VAL A 187 18.70 5.41 1.17
C VAL A 187 17.63 6.38 1.67
N LEU A 188 17.42 6.48 2.99
CA LEU A 188 16.39 7.32 3.60
C LEU A 188 16.31 8.77 3.07
N PRO A 189 17.40 9.53 2.92
CA PRO A 189 17.34 10.93 2.45
C PRO A 189 17.01 11.04 0.95
N LEU A 190 17.16 9.97 0.17
CA LEU A 190 16.82 9.96 -1.26
C LEU A 190 15.32 9.79 -1.49
N LEU A 191 14.56 9.27 -0.51
CA LEU A 191 13.12 9.01 -0.64
C LEU A 191 12.28 10.30 -0.79
N PRO A 192 12.37 11.32 0.09
CA PRO A 192 11.58 12.55 -0.05
C PRO A 192 11.74 13.29 -1.39
N PRO A 193 12.97 13.48 -1.94
CA PRO A 193 13.13 14.12 -3.24
C PRO A 193 12.68 13.22 -4.41
N ALA A 194 12.68 11.89 -4.25
CA ALA A 194 12.12 10.97 -5.24
C ALA A 194 10.59 11.04 -5.28
N THR A 195 9.92 11.02 -4.12
CA THR A 195 8.46 11.13 -4.01
C THR A 195 7.97 12.47 -4.55
N ARG A 196 8.63 13.58 -4.21
CA ARG A 196 8.28 14.91 -4.75
C ARG A 196 8.37 14.97 -6.28
N ARG A 197 9.38 14.34 -6.88
CA ARG A 197 9.51 14.27 -8.35
C ARG A 197 8.44 13.39 -8.97
N ALA A 198 8.09 12.28 -8.33
CA ALA A 198 7.00 11.41 -8.77
C ALA A 198 5.64 12.13 -8.72
N ASP A 199 5.40 12.94 -7.69
CA ASP A 199 4.18 13.75 -7.60
C ASP A 199 4.12 14.82 -8.71
N MET A 200 5.22 15.53 -8.98
CA MET A 200 5.29 16.47 -10.10
C MET A 200 5.04 15.80 -11.48
N GLN A 201 5.54 14.57 -11.67
CA GLN A 201 5.26 13.78 -12.88
C GLN A 201 3.76 13.47 -12.97
N ARG A 202 3.12 13.06 -11.87
CA ARG A 202 1.67 12.77 -11.84
C ARG A 202 0.83 14.00 -12.14
N ASP A 203 1.18 15.16 -11.58
CA ASP A 203 0.47 16.42 -11.84
C ASP A 203 0.54 16.82 -13.32
N LYS A 204 1.72 16.70 -13.95
CA LYS A 204 1.89 16.94 -15.39
C LYS A 204 1.11 15.94 -16.24
N ALA A 205 1.14 14.66 -15.87
CA ALA A 205 0.39 13.62 -16.57
C ALA A 205 -1.12 13.85 -16.48
N GLY A 206 -1.61 14.31 -15.32
CA GLY A 206 -3.00 14.74 -15.12
C GLY A 206 -3.40 15.86 -16.10
N ARG A 207 -2.62 16.95 -16.15
CA ARG A 207 -2.87 18.06 -17.10
C ARG A 207 -2.86 17.64 -18.56
N ALA A 208 -1.93 16.75 -18.95
CA ALA A 208 -1.90 16.23 -20.32
C ALA A 208 -3.13 15.36 -20.65
N THR A 209 -3.62 14.60 -19.68
CA THR A 209 -4.83 13.76 -19.82
C THR A 209 -6.10 14.62 -19.89
N GLU A 210 -6.17 15.68 -19.10
CA GLU A 210 -7.24 16.69 -19.15
C GLU A 210 -7.30 17.36 -20.53
N LEU A 211 -6.16 17.85 -21.04
CA LEU A 211 -6.07 18.43 -22.38
C LEU A 211 -6.51 17.46 -23.49
N ALA A 212 -6.14 16.18 -23.37
CA ALA A 212 -6.58 15.15 -24.31
C ALA A 212 -8.10 14.94 -24.24
N SER A 213 -8.66 14.89 -23.02
CA SER A 213 -10.10 14.70 -22.80
C SER A 213 -10.92 15.85 -23.37
N ASP A 214 -10.48 17.10 -23.13
CA ASP A 214 -11.11 18.31 -23.69
C ASP A 214 -11.06 18.32 -25.22
N THR A 215 -9.92 17.91 -25.79
CA THR A 215 -9.76 17.84 -27.26
C THR A 215 -10.71 16.81 -27.87
N VAL A 216 -10.87 15.64 -27.24
CA VAL A 216 -11.80 14.59 -27.72
C VAL A 216 -13.25 15.05 -27.60
N ALA A 217 -13.64 15.67 -26.48
CA ALA A 217 -14.98 16.20 -26.28
C ALA A 217 -15.32 17.33 -27.26
N GLY A 218 -14.36 18.21 -27.53
CA GLY A 218 -14.49 19.35 -28.43
C GLY A 218 -14.20 19.06 -29.91
N LEU A 219 -13.86 17.82 -30.29
CA LEU A 219 -13.30 17.50 -31.60
C LEU A 219 -14.21 17.90 -32.77
N ARG A 220 -15.53 17.77 -32.61
CA ARG A 220 -16.50 18.16 -33.64
C ARG A 220 -16.47 19.68 -33.90
N VAL A 221 -16.41 20.48 -32.84
CA VAL A 221 -16.31 21.94 -32.92
C VAL A 221 -14.95 22.32 -33.52
N LEU A 222 -13.90 21.62 -33.12
CA LEU A 222 -12.54 21.84 -33.60
C LEU A 222 -12.42 21.64 -35.12
N ARG A 223 -13.05 20.58 -35.65
CA ARG A 223 -13.16 20.30 -37.08
C ARG A 223 -14.00 21.32 -37.86
N GLY A 224 -14.98 21.93 -37.20
CA GLY A 224 -15.78 23.00 -37.81
C GLY A 224 -15.02 24.33 -37.96
N ILE A 225 -14.05 24.58 -37.08
CA ILE A 225 -13.30 25.85 -37.01
C ILE A 225 -11.89 25.71 -37.64
N GLY A 226 -11.36 24.49 -37.82
CA GLY A 226 -10.03 24.23 -38.40
C GLY A 226 -8.87 24.43 -37.42
N GLY A 227 -9.09 24.16 -36.13
CA GLY A 227 -8.14 24.44 -35.03
C GLY A 227 -7.26 23.27 -34.58
N GLU A 228 -7.27 22.14 -35.29
CA GLU A 228 -6.69 20.87 -34.83
C GLU A 228 -5.19 20.94 -34.59
N GLU A 229 -4.44 21.58 -35.50
CA GLU A 229 -2.99 21.65 -35.40
C GLU A 229 -2.52 22.46 -34.17
N LEU A 230 -3.30 23.46 -33.76
CA LEU A 230 -3.00 24.23 -32.55
C LEU A 230 -3.11 23.35 -31.29
N PHE A 231 -4.17 22.54 -31.19
CA PHE A 231 -4.36 21.61 -30.07
C PHE A 231 -3.34 20.47 -30.11
N LEU A 232 -3.02 19.92 -31.28
CA LEU A 232 -1.96 18.93 -31.43
C LEU A 232 -0.61 19.47 -30.98
N ARG A 233 -0.25 20.71 -31.34
CA ARG A 233 0.98 21.35 -30.83
C ARG A 233 0.97 21.52 -29.31
N ARG A 234 -0.15 21.97 -28.72
CA ARG A 234 -0.30 22.08 -27.25
C ARG A 234 -0.16 20.72 -26.57
N TYR A 235 -0.81 19.69 -27.10
CA TYR A 235 -0.73 18.33 -26.57
C TYR A 235 0.69 17.76 -26.68
N ARG A 236 1.36 17.93 -27.83
CA ARG A 236 2.77 17.53 -28.00
C ARG A 236 3.67 18.21 -26.96
N SER A 237 3.49 19.51 -26.71
CA SER A 237 4.25 20.24 -25.68
C SER A 237 4.00 19.68 -24.28
N ALA A 238 2.73 19.51 -23.90
CA ALA A 238 2.36 18.92 -22.60
C ALA A 238 2.89 17.49 -22.44
N SER A 239 2.83 16.68 -23.51
CA SER A 239 3.36 15.33 -23.54
C SER A 239 4.88 15.29 -23.34
N GLN A 240 5.64 16.21 -23.97
CA GLN A 240 7.08 16.32 -23.74
C GLN A 240 7.41 16.75 -22.30
N GLU A 241 6.65 17.65 -21.72
CA GLU A 241 6.81 18.02 -20.31
C GLU A 241 6.62 16.83 -19.36
N VAL A 242 5.65 15.96 -19.65
CA VAL A 242 5.41 14.71 -18.91
C VAL A 242 6.62 13.78 -19.08
N ARG A 243 7.10 13.59 -20.31
CA ARG A 243 8.28 12.77 -20.60
C ARG A 243 9.50 13.26 -19.83
N GLU A 244 9.79 14.55 -19.84
CA GLU A 244 10.92 15.09 -19.09
C GLU A 244 10.78 14.88 -17.57
N ALA A 245 9.58 15.06 -17.02
CA ALA A 245 9.32 14.82 -15.61
C ALA A 245 9.47 13.34 -15.26
N ALA A 246 8.99 12.44 -16.12
CA ALA A 246 9.16 11.00 -15.99
C ALA A 246 10.65 10.61 -16.04
N VAL A 247 11.44 11.15 -16.97
CA VAL A 247 12.89 10.90 -17.03
C VAL A 247 13.60 11.40 -15.76
N ARG A 248 13.24 12.58 -15.25
CA ARG A 248 13.80 13.10 -13.99
C ARG A 248 13.43 12.23 -12.78
N SER A 249 12.22 11.68 -12.74
CA SER A 249 11.79 10.73 -11.70
C SER A 249 12.54 9.41 -11.83
N ALA A 250 12.61 8.85 -13.04
CA ALA A 250 13.29 7.59 -13.34
C ALA A 250 14.79 7.65 -12.98
N ARG A 251 15.48 8.76 -13.26
CA ARG A 251 16.89 8.97 -12.85
C ARG A 251 17.09 8.91 -11.34
N MET A 252 16.11 9.39 -10.56
CA MET A 252 16.21 9.33 -9.10
C MET A 252 15.98 7.91 -8.59
N TRP A 253 14.98 7.22 -9.13
CA TRP A 253 14.73 5.81 -8.79
C TRP A 253 15.89 4.91 -9.21
N SER A 254 16.50 5.13 -10.38
CA SER A 254 17.69 4.40 -10.80
C SER A 254 18.89 4.63 -9.87
N LEU A 255 19.04 5.84 -9.31
CA LEU A 255 20.07 6.13 -8.31
C LEU A 255 19.80 5.37 -7.01
N ILE A 256 18.54 5.35 -6.54
CA ILE A 256 18.15 4.58 -5.35
C ILE A 256 18.44 3.09 -5.55
N SER A 257 18.01 2.51 -6.68
CA SER A 257 18.28 1.11 -7.00
C SER A 257 19.78 0.83 -7.12
N ALA A 258 20.55 1.74 -7.73
CA ALA A 258 22.00 1.60 -7.82
C ALA A 258 22.67 1.59 -6.44
N VAL A 259 22.26 2.50 -5.54
CA VAL A 259 22.76 2.56 -4.15
C VAL A 259 22.40 1.30 -3.36
N GLN A 260 21.17 0.79 -3.53
CA GLN A 260 20.70 -0.45 -2.89
C GLN A 260 21.44 -1.71 -3.35
N VAL A 261 22.05 -1.71 -4.54
CA VAL A 261 22.88 -2.83 -5.01
C VAL A 261 24.35 -2.59 -4.66
N ALA A 262 24.86 -1.39 -4.93
CA ALA A 262 26.27 -1.04 -4.77
C ALA A 262 26.71 -1.07 -3.30
N LEU A 263 25.95 -0.45 -2.38
CA LEU A 263 26.40 -0.38 -0.98
C LEU A 263 26.40 -1.75 -0.28
N PRO A 264 25.37 -2.61 -0.38
CA PRO A 264 25.46 -3.95 0.18
C PRO A 264 26.54 -4.80 -0.51
N GLY A 265 26.76 -4.61 -1.81
CA GLY A 265 27.87 -5.23 -2.53
C GLY A 265 29.23 -4.81 -1.97
N LEU A 266 29.43 -3.52 -1.69
CA LEU A 266 30.63 -3.01 -1.04
C LEU A 266 30.79 -3.52 0.39
N LEU A 267 29.70 -3.62 1.16
CA LEU A 267 29.71 -4.23 2.49
C LEU A 267 30.13 -5.71 2.41
N LEU A 268 29.60 -6.46 1.44
CA LEU A 268 29.97 -7.85 1.21
C LEU A 268 31.46 -7.98 0.87
N ILE A 269 31.99 -7.12 -0.02
CA ILE A 269 33.41 -7.07 -0.35
C ILE A 269 34.26 -6.78 0.89
N ALA A 270 33.87 -5.79 1.71
CA ALA A 270 34.58 -5.45 2.93
C ALA A 270 34.60 -6.61 3.95
N VAL A 271 33.46 -7.29 4.11
CA VAL A 271 33.31 -8.46 4.98
C VAL A 271 34.17 -9.62 4.49
N VAL A 272 34.17 -9.91 3.19
CA VAL A 272 35.01 -10.97 2.61
C VAL A 272 36.49 -10.62 2.73
N TRP A 273 36.88 -9.39 2.42
CA TRP A 273 38.27 -8.94 2.52
C TRP A 273 38.80 -9.04 3.95
N TYR A 274 38.07 -8.50 4.92
CA TYR A 274 38.45 -8.55 6.32
C TYR A 274 38.39 -9.98 6.86
N GLY A 275 37.31 -10.71 6.58
CA GLY A 275 37.13 -12.10 7.01
C GLY A 275 38.16 -13.07 6.44
N THR A 276 38.64 -12.85 5.22
CA THR A 276 39.72 -13.65 4.64
C THR A 276 41.03 -13.44 5.38
N ARG A 277 41.37 -12.20 5.76
CA ARG A 277 42.56 -11.92 6.59
C ARG A 277 42.45 -12.62 7.95
N LEU A 278 41.30 -12.54 8.59
CA LEU A 278 41.04 -13.23 9.86
C LEU A 278 41.17 -14.76 9.74
N ALA A 279 40.75 -15.32 8.60
CA ALA A 279 40.88 -16.75 8.33
C ALA A 279 42.34 -17.16 8.10
N LEU A 280 43.14 -16.33 7.42
CA LEU A 280 44.58 -16.54 7.26
C LEU A 280 45.33 -16.45 8.59
N ASP A 281 44.90 -15.57 9.49
CA ASP A 281 45.44 -15.44 10.85
C ASP A 281 44.97 -16.58 11.79
N GLY A 282 44.14 -17.51 11.30
CA GLY A 282 43.60 -18.64 12.09
C GLY A 282 42.55 -18.25 13.13
N SER A 283 42.15 -16.97 13.20
CA SER A 283 41.15 -16.46 14.13
C SER A 283 39.71 -16.85 13.77
N VAL A 284 39.46 -17.18 12.49
CA VAL A 284 38.14 -17.53 11.94
C VAL A 284 38.26 -18.76 11.06
N THR A 285 37.32 -19.70 11.22
CA THR A 285 37.24 -20.90 10.36
C THR A 285 36.58 -20.57 9.00
N VAL A 286 36.87 -21.38 7.98
CA VAL A 286 36.24 -21.23 6.65
C VAL A 286 34.71 -21.30 6.76
N GLY A 287 34.18 -22.20 7.60
CA GLY A 287 32.74 -22.31 7.85
C GLY A 287 32.12 -21.03 8.44
N GLN A 288 32.81 -20.39 9.40
CA GLN A 288 32.37 -19.11 9.96
C GLN A 288 32.38 -18.00 8.92
N LEU A 289 33.39 -17.94 8.05
CA LEU A 289 33.46 -16.95 6.98
C LEU A 289 32.30 -17.11 5.99
N VAL A 290 32.01 -18.34 5.57
CA VAL A 290 30.87 -18.65 4.67
C VAL A 290 29.53 -18.32 5.33
N THR A 291 29.40 -18.55 6.64
CA THR A 291 28.21 -18.18 7.41
C THR A 291 27.99 -16.67 7.40
N VAL A 292 29.01 -15.89 7.73
CA VAL A 292 28.91 -14.42 7.77
C VAL A 292 28.64 -13.87 6.37
N TYR A 293 29.36 -14.36 5.36
CA TYR A 293 29.12 -13.99 3.96
C TYR A 293 27.66 -14.20 3.55
N SER A 294 27.11 -15.37 3.85
CA SER A 294 25.74 -15.72 3.47
C SER A 294 24.71 -14.92 4.28
N ALA A 295 24.98 -14.61 5.55
CA ALA A 295 24.14 -13.75 6.38
C ALA A 295 24.11 -12.30 5.87
N VAL A 296 25.23 -11.77 5.38
CA VAL A 296 25.29 -10.44 4.76
C VAL A 296 24.56 -10.43 3.41
N ALA A 297 24.71 -11.48 2.61
CA ALA A 297 23.94 -11.62 1.37
C ALA A 297 22.42 -11.66 1.65
N PHE A 298 21.97 -12.25 2.76
CA PHE A 298 20.57 -12.22 3.16
C PHE A 298 20.04 -10.81 3.47
N LEU A 299 20.88 -9.92 4.04
CA LEU A 299 20.48 -8.54 4.37
C LEU A 299 20.07 -7.70 3.15
N LEU A 300 20.34 -8.17 1.93
CA LEU A 300 19.82 -7.59 0.69
C LEU A 300 18.29 -7.68 0.57
N PHE A 301 17.67 -8.77 1.04
CA PHE A 301 16.23 -8.99 0.90
C PHE A 301 15.37 -8.01 1.71
N PRO A 302 15.66 -7.74 2.99
CA PRO A 302 14.94 -6.74 3.79
C PRO A 302 14.94 -5.32 3.20
N LEU A 303 15.98 -4.94 2.44
CA LEU A 303 16.05 -3.63 1.78
C LEU A 303 14.98 -3.48 0.69
N GLN A 304 14.67 -4.56 -0.04
CA GLN A 304 13.61 -4.56 -1.04
C GLN A 304 12.23 -4.38 -0.39
N ASN A 305 12.00 -5.05 0.75
CA ASN A 305 10.76 -4.90 1.51
C ASN A 305 10.57 -3.46 2.05
N PHE A 306 11.66 -2.76 2.37
CA PHE A 306 11.60 -1.35 2.76
C PHE A 306 11.13 -0.45 1.59
N GLU A 307 11.65 -0.67 0.38
CA GLU A 307 11.22 0.06 -0.80
C GLU A 307 9.75 -0.18 -1.14
N GLU A 308 9.33 -1.45 -1.14
CA GLU A 308 7.93 -1.82 -1.37
C GLU A 308 7.01 -1.13 -0.35
N PHE A 309 7.40 -1.12 0.94
CA PHE A 309 6.66 -0.43 1.99
C PHE A 309 6.58 1.09 1.76
N ALA A 310 7.69 1.73 1.40
CA ALA A 310 7.73 3.17 1.15
C ALA A 310 6.83 3.55 -0.04
N GLN A 311 6.83 2.72 -1.08
CA GLN A 311 5.97 2.88 -2.25
C GLN A 311 4.50 2.69 -1.87
N ALA A 312 4.17 1.61 -1.16
CA ALA A 312 2.81 1.33 -0.71
C ALA A 312 2.27 2.46 0.18
N TYR A 313 3.06 2.98 1.11
CA TYR A 313 2.68 4.11 1.95
C TYR A 313 2.39 5.37 1.14
N SER A 314 3.23 5.68 0.13
CA SER A 314 3.08 6.85 -0.73
C SER A 314 1.79 6.81 -1.55
N PHE A 315 1.34 5.62 -1.97
CA PHE A 315 0.06 5.45 -2.68
C PHE A 315 -1.15 5.36 -1.73
N ALA A 316 -0.99 4.75 -0.56
CA ALA A 316 -2.08 4.59 0.39
C ALA A 316 -2.46 5.90 1.08
N ARG A 317 -1.51 6.79 1.38
CA ARG A 317 -1.78 8.08 2.05
C ARG A 317 -2.82 8.97 1.34
N PRO A 318 -2.69 9.30 0.04
CA PRO A 318 -3.70 10.08 -0.67
C PRO A 318 -5.02 9.31 -0.86
N SER A 319 -4.96 8.00 -1.06
CA SER A 319 -6.13 7.12 -1.22
C SER A 319 -6.96 7.11 0.07
N ALA A 320 -6.31 6.93 1.23
CA ALA A 320 -6.94 7.01 2.54
C ALA A 320 -7.57 8.38 2.82
N LYS A 321 -6.97 9.47 2.35
CA LYS A 321 -7.55 10.81 2.46
C LYS A 321 -8.86 10.93 1.66
N ARG A 322 -8.91 10.37 0.44
CA ARG A 322 -10.14 10.34 -0.37
C ARG A 322 -11.20 9.44 0.24
N THR A 323 -10.85 8.23 0.66
CA THR A 323 -11.78 7.32 1.36
C THR A 323 -12.33 7.94 2.64
N ALA A 324 -11.49 8.57 3.45
CA ALA A 324 -11.94 9.28 4.66
C ALA A 324 -12.87 10.45 4.33
N ARG A 325 -12.64 11.19 3.24
CA ARG A 325 -13.54 12.27 2.79
C ARG A 325 -14.91 11.75 2.40
N VAL A 326 -14.99 10.61 1.69
CA VAL A 326 -16.26 9.95 1.33
C VAL A 326 -16.99 9.52 2.60
N LEU A 327 -16.30 8.87 3.53
CA LEU A 327 -16.87 8.36 4.78
C LEU A 327 -17.26 9.47 5.77
N ALA A 328 -16.64 10.65 5.68
CA ALA A 328 -16.96 11.82 6.51
C ALA A 328 -18.24 12.55 6.07
N GLN A 329 -18.81 12.21 4.91
CA GLN A 329 -20.08 12.80 4.49
C GLN A 329 -21.20 12.33 5.43
N SER A 330 -21.96 13.28 5.95
CA SER A 330 -23.13 13.02 6.78
C SER A 330 -24.36 13.65 6.12
N ARG A 331 -25.52 13.00 6.29
CA ARG A 331 -26.79 13.58 5.88
C ARG A 331 -26.99 14.88 6.67
N PRO A 332 -27.44 15.99 6.05
CA PRO A 332 -27.86 17.16 6.81
C PRO A 332 -28.89 16.73 7.85
N ALA A 333 -28.82 17.28 9.06
CA ALA A 333 -29.58 16.83 10.25
C ALA A 333 -31.12 16.99 10.17
N GLY A 334 -31.71 17.13 8.99
CA GLY A 334 -33.12 17.46 8.79
C GLY A 334 -34.08 16.27 8.62
N GLY A 335 -33.83 15.11 9.22
CA GLY A 335 -34.72 13.96 8.95
C GLY A 335 -34.54 12.70 9.78
N ARG A 336 -34.21 12.81 11.09
CA ARG A 336 -34.59 11.73 12.01
C ARG A 336 -36.03 11.99 12.42
N THR A 337 -36.99 11.54 11.63
CA THR A 337 -38.34 11.27 12.15
C THR A 337 -38.21 10.07 13.09
N THR A 338 -38.06 10.36 14.37
CA THR A 338 -38.37 9.41 15.43
C THR A 338 -39.86 9.11 15.34
N GLY A 339 -40.23 7.95 14.79
CA GLY A 339 -41.60 7.46 14.79
C GLY A 339 -41.92 6.56 13.59
N HIS A 340 -42.10 5.26 13.85
CA HIS A 340 -43.17 4.50 13.21
C HIS A 340 -44.50 5.16 13.63
N GLU A 341 -45.54 5.33 12.82
CA GLU A 341 -46.34 4.34 12.10
C GLU A 341 -47.33 5.10 11.17
N ALA A 342 -47.66 4.51 10.02
CA ALA A 342 -48.55 4.97 8.95
C ALA A 342 -47.89 5.74 7.78
N PRO A 343 -48.22 5.40 6.51
CA PRO A 343 -47.84 6.24 5.37
C PRO A 343 -48.46 7.63 5.53
N PRO A 344 -47.72 8.71 5.27
CA PRO A 344 -48.27 10.06 5.36
C PRO A 344 -49.48 10.16 4.43
N THR A 345 -50.63 10.54 4.99
CA THR A 345 -51.87 10.79 4.27
C THR A 345 -52.11 12.30 4.18
N GLY A 346 -52.58 12.77 3.02
CA GLY A 346 -52.92 14.18 2.79
C GLY A 346 -52.25 14.77 1.54
N ASP A 347 -52.48 16.06 1.35
CA ASP A 347 -51.95 16.82 0.22
C ASP A 347 -50.44 17.04 0.37
N LEU A 348 -49.72 16.94 -0.72
CA LEU A 348 -48.29 17.13 -0.76
C LEU A 348 -47.97 18.61 -1.00
N HIS A 349 -47.45 19.30 0.02
CA HIS A 349 -47.17 20.73 -0.03
C HIS A 349 -45.66 21.03 -0.03
N ASP A 350 -45.21 21.84 -0.98
CA ASP A 350 -43.85 22.40 -0.99
C ASP A 350 -43.90 23.87 -0.52
N PRO A 351 -43.37 24.18 0.68
CA PRO A 351 -43.43 25.54 1.25
C PRO A 351 -42.56 26.55 0.49
N VAL A 352 -41.62 26.09 -0.34
CA VAL A 352 -40.72 26.99 -1.10
C VAL A 352 -41.37 27.47 -2.39
N SER A 353 -42.04 26.58 -3.12
CA SER A 353 -42.76 26.95 -4.35
C SER A 353 -44.22 27.35 -4.09
N GLY A 354 -44.76 27.03 -2.90
CA GLY A 354 -46.18 27.17 -2.58
C GLY A 354 -47.08 26.14 -3.27
N LEU A 355 -46.51 25.15 -3.97
CA LEU A 355 -47.27 24.13 -4.67
C LEU A 355 -47.93 23.16 -3.69
N THR A 356 -49.22 22.89 -3.88
CA THR A 356 -49.96 21.85 -3.17
C THR A 356 -50.51 20.85 -4.19
N ALA A 357 -50.07 19.60 -4.11
CA ALA A 357 -50.57 18.49 -4.91
C ALA A 357 -51.60 17.69 -4.11
N PRO A 358 -52.90 17.74 -4.48
CA PRO A 358 -53.95 17.10 -3.71
C PRO A 358 -53.88 15.57 -3.72
N ALA A 359 -54.23 14.95 -2.60
CA ALA A 359 -54.24 13.50 -2.45
C ALA A 359 -55.20 12.83 -3.45
N GLY A 360 -54.77 11.72 -4.05
CA GLY A 360 -55.59 10.92 -4.97
C GLY A 360 -55.81 11.52 -6.36
N ARG A 361 -55.12 12.60 -6.72
CA ARG A 361 -55.16 13.21 -8.06
C ARG A 361 -53.79 13.21 -8.72
N LEU A 362 -53.77 12.95 -10.04
CA LEU A 362 -52.59 13.16 -10.86
C LEU A 362 -52.41 14.68 -11.08
N THR A 363 -51.35 15.25 -10.51
CA THR A 363 -51.01 16.65 -10.68
C THR A 363 -49.84 16.77 -11.65
N ALA A 364 -50.04 17.44 -12.78
CA ALA A 364 -48.99 17.72 -13.76
C ALA A 364 -48.45 19.15 -13.55
N VAL A 365 -47.13 19.28 -13.35
CA VAL A 365 -46.47 20.58 -13.19
C VAL A 365 -45.68 20.88 -14.47
N VAL A 366 -46.00 22.00 -15.11
CA VAL A 366 -45.29 22.48 -16.30
C VAL A 366 -44.35 23.60 -15.88
N CYS A 367 -43.05 23.40 -16.06
CA CYS A 367 -42.03 24.41 -15.79
C CYS A 367 -41.36 24.82 -17.09
N GLY A 368 -41.11 26.12 -17.27
CA GLY A 368 -40.29 26.63 -18.38
C GLY A 368 -38.78 26.39 -18.19
N ASP A 369 -38.34 26.17 -16.95
CA ASP A 369 -36.97 25.81 -16.58
C ASP A 369 -36.92 24.33 -16.14
N PRO A 370 -36.20 23.45 -16.87
CA PRO A 370 -36.03 22.05 -16.50
C PRO A 370 -35.40 21.85 -15.11
N ASP A 371 -34.50 22.75 -14.70
CA ASP A 371 -33.80 22.63 -13.42
C ASP A 371 -34.73 22.96 -12.24
N ALA A 372 -35.70 23.86 -12.46
CA ALA A 372 -36.72 24.18 -11.48
C ALA A 372 -37.67 22.99 -11.23
N ALA A 373 -38.04 22.26 -12.29
CA ALA A 373 -38.83 21.03 -12.17
C ALA A 373 -38.08 19.95 -11.39
N GLY A 374 -36.78 19.76 -11.65
CA GLY A 374 -35.93 18.84 -10.91
C GLY A 374 -35.84 19.17 -9.42
N ARG A 375 -35.56 20.43 -9.07
CA ARG A 375 -35.51 20.88 -7.66
C ARG A 375 -36.85 20.70 -6.94
N LEU A 376 -37.97 20.91 -7.62
CA LEU A 376 -39.30 20.71 -7.06
C LEU A 376 -39.58 19.22 -6.80
N ALA A 377 -39.31 18.35 -7.78
CA ALA A 377 -39.45 16.91 -7.64
C ALA A 377 -38.57 16.35 -6.50
N GLU A 378 -37.35 16.87 -6.34
CA GLU A 378 -36.46 16.48 -5.24
C GLU A 378 -37.00 16.88 -3.86
N ARG A 379 -37.55 18.08 -3.70
CA ARG A 379 -38.15 18.51 -2.42
C ARG A 379 -39.38 17.69 -2.05
N LEU A 380 -40.17 17.32 -3.05
CA LEU A 380 -41.39 16.55 -2.90
C LEU A 380 -41.16 15.04 -2.75
N GLY A 381 -40.04 14.52 -3.29
CA GLY A 381 -39.69 13.10 -3.30
C GLY A 381 -38.78 12.62 -2.17
N GLY A 382 -38.06 13.52 -1.49
CA GLY A 382 -37.18 13.22 -0.34
C GLY A 382 -35.72 12.93 -0.67
#